data_AF-A0AAI8ZRU8-F1
#
_entry.id   AF-A0AAI8ZRU8-F1
#
_cell.length_a   1.000
_cell.length_b   1.000
_cell.length_c   1.000
_cell.angle_alpha   90.00
_cell.angle_beta   90.00
_cell.angle_gamma   90.00
#
_symmetry.space_group_name_H-M   'P 1'
#
loop_
_entity.id
_entity.type
_entity.pdbx_description
1 polymer ?
#
loop_
_entity_poly.entity_id
_entity_poly.type
_entity_poly.pdbx_seq_one_letter_code
_entity_poly.pdbx_strand_id
1 'polypeptide(L)'
;MGSSTPLLFIEINTPAMWQWDVFLNLMRHIKKLPFNGLIVHQQSLLALLAKPSPRCPRATVEHMLLARNNALQYLQKVGQYCEENHLQLWLQGEATPDNHELRRKFPEYFLSTDSDNEAAFLNLFFGETLPEILSHLPTVRGLRLSLSTPTVHRTEWATALQCLYQNLRLQGRQLVLRDYQDKEWPRQQLKMALDALPHDVRASMKATELDYRPGFANNPNLTSLSGYRKWVEFDLWGIEYGWALLPCCLLDELQKRLHWASQNLGDELEAITARINWEWLPNNPLLGAVNELNLFGLSRLIRTPTVSSQAIFTEWLAPHCVHPLPQQEIDDLFAIYTSSYDWICKTSSLLGRLLQRHSQPPFDFEQALQLLHMDTRSANWSQSFQPLMPPDDEVVGEQQMQLIALEKQKSRFLAEYLRTQVNKKLPAMALTDTFKQTLIDTWERAFWYTRAFSHITEAFALRLWIHKYGEHPEQRQKLLISLQKLNQFITELEVWFAATGEHHPYTFKLLLDPQRIRHLAMSLLCDASAPLSLK
;
A
#
# COMPACT_ATOMS: atom_id res chain seq x y z
N MET A 1 -18.40 21.43 20.32
CA MET A 1 -18.05 20.19 21.03
C MET A 1 -16.72 19.74 20.47
N GLY A 2 -15.66 19.70 21.27
CA GLY A 2 -14.29 19.54 20.76
C GLY A 2 -14.09 18.11 20.26
N SER A 3 -13.87 17.92 18.95
CA SER A 3 -13.50 16.60 18.43
C SER A 3 -12.20 16.19 19.10
N SER A 4 -12.20 15.06 19.81
CA SER A 4 -10.97 14.50 20.36
C SER A 4 -9.97 14.25 19.23
N THR A 5 -8.73 14.69 19.39
CA THR A 5 -7.65 14.35 18.45
C THR A 5 -7.56 12.83 18.32
N PRO A 6 -7.66 12.26 17.11
CA PRO A 6 -7.62 10.82 16.93
C PRO A 6 -6.25 10.26 17.34
N LEU A 7 -6.23 9.02 17.80
CA LEU A 7 -5.01 8.30 18.10
C LEU A 7 -4.20 8.10 16.82
N LEU A 8 -2.89 8.25 16.89
CA LEU A 8 -1.99 8.04 15.77
C LEU A 8 -1.11 6.82 16.02
N PHE A 9 -1.25 5.79 15.19
CA PHE A 9 -0.49 4.54 15.29
C PHE A 9 0.44 4.36 14.09
N ILE A 10 1.64 3.86 14.34
CA ILE A 10 2.53 3.41 13.28
C ILE A 10 2.36 1.91 13.08
N GLU A 11 2.22 1.48 11.83
CA GLU A 11 2.12 0.07 11.45
C GLU A 11 3.46 -0.37 10.86
N ILE A 12 4.09 -1.33 11.53
CA ILE A 12 5.28 -2.03 11.03
C ILE A 12 4.87 -3.39 10.46
N ASN A 13 5.04 -3.55 9.16
CA ASN A 13 4.85 -4.76 8.39
C ASN A 13 6.16 -5.20 7.73
N THR A 14 7.13 -5.69 8.53
CA THR A 14 8.39 -6.23 8.01
C THR A 14 8.95 -7.35 8.90
N PRO A 15 9.48 -8.43 8.32
CA PRO A 15 10.26 -9.44 9.05
C PRO A 15 11.44 -8.86 9.85
N ALA A 16 12.00 -7.71 9.45
CA ALA A 16 13.08 -7.06 10.18
C ALA A 16 12.68 -6.62 11.61
N MET A 17 11.37 -6.52 11.90
CA MET A 17 10.85 -6.14 13.22
C MET A 17 11.28 -7.10 14.33
N TRP A 18 11.64 -8.34 14.01
CA TRP A 18 12.14 -9.33 14.98
C TRP A 18 13.58 -9.06 15.46
N GLN A 19 14.26 -8.06 14.87
CA GLN A 19 15.56 -7.60 15.31
C GLN A 19 15.42 -6.42 16.27
N TRP A 20 16.01 -6.55 17.46
CA TRP A 20 15.85 -5.55 18.52
C TRP A 20 16.37 -4.16 18.13
N ASP A 21 17.45 -4.07 17.36
CA ASP A 21 18.01 -2.78 16.92
C ASP A 21 17.10 -2.06 15.92
N VAL A 22 16.42 -2.83 15.06
CA VAL A 22 15.40 -2.29 14.13
C VAL A 22 14.22 -1.73 14.93
N PHE A 23 13.75 -2.47 15.94
CA PHE A 23 12.71 -1.98 16.86
C PHE A 23 13.15 -0.70 17.58
N LEU A 24 14.34 -0.66 18.18
CA LEU A 24 14.84 0.54 18.86
C LEU A 24 14.99 1.74 17.92
N ASN A 25 15.39 1.51 16.67
CA ASN A 25 15.44 2.55 15.66
C ASN A 25 14.05 3.11 15.36
N LEU A 26 13.04 2.25 15.18
CA LEU A 26 11.66 2.67 15.03
C LEU A 26 11.15 3.48 16.24
N MET A 27 11.44 3.02 17.47
CA MET A 27 11.00 3.70 18.69
C MET A 27 11.59 5.10 18.82
N ARG A 28 12.83 5.32 18.35
CA ARG A 28 13.42 6.67 18.28
C ARG A 28 12.60 7.61 17.40
N HIS A 29 11.99 7.12 16.33
CA HIS A 29 11.13 7.92 15.45
C HIS A 29 9.73 8.12 16.06
N ILE A 30 9.14 7.09 16.69
CA ILE A 30 7.86 7.19 17.45
C ILE A 30 7.94 8.20 18.62
N LYS A 31 9.12 8.40 19.20
CA LYS A 31 9.30 9.40 20.26
C LYS A 31 9.45 10.82 19.70
N LYS A 32 10.11 10.96 18.55
CA LYS A 32 10.29 12.26 17.86
C LYS A 32 8.99 12.76 17.25
N LEU A 33 8.30 11.88 16.53
CA LEU A 33 6.99 12.10 15.96
C LEU A 33 6.02 11.53 16.97
N PRO A 34 5.22 12.33 17.69
CA PRO A 34 4.58 11.89 18.92
C PRO A 34 3.35 10.98 18.66
N PHE A 35 3.61 9.76 18.20
CA PHE A 35 2.69 8.66 17.96
C PHE A 35 2.18 8.09 19.29
N ASN A 36 0.95 7.56 19.30
CA ASN A 36 0.31 6.98 20.48
C ASN A 36 0.58 5.47 20.64
N GLY A 37 1.13 4.82 19.63
CA GLY A 37 1.38 3.38 19.70
C GLY A 37 1.90 2.75 18.41
N LEU A 38 2.09 1.44 18.51
CA LEU A 38 2.68 0.55 17.51
C LEU A 38 1.68 -0.57 17.16
N ILE A 39 1.52 -0.83 15.87
CA ILE A 39 0.86 -2.02 15.35
C ILE A 39 1.95 -2.92 14.76
N VAL A 40 2.17 -4.09 15.36
CA VAL A 40 3.02 -5.14 14.81
C VAL A 40 2.20 -5.98 13.86
N HIS A 41 2.50 -5.90 12.57
CA HIS A 41 1.78 -6.56 11.51
C HIS A 41 2.69 -7.55 10.79
N GLN A 42 2.21 -8.77 10.60
CA GLN A 42 2.65 -9.66 9.51
C GLN A 42 1.46 -10.51 9.09
N GLN A 43 1.37 -10.89 7.82
CA GLN A 43 0.29 -11.75 7.34
C GLN A 43 0.21 -13.05 8.16
N SER A 44 1.35 -13.66 8.47
CA SER A 44 1.47 -14.92 9.21
C SER A 44 1.66 -14.76 10.71
N LEU A 45 1.49 -13.57 11.29
CA LEU A 45 1.79 -13.33 12.71
C LEU A 45 0.99 -14.26 13.63
N LEU A 46 -0.32 -14.37 13.42
CA LEU A 46 -1.19 -15.22 14.25
C LEU A 46 -0.86 -16.70 14.06
N ALA A 47 -0.51 -17.10 12.83
CA ALA A 47 -0.05 -18.45 12.54
C ALA A 47 1.27 -18.78 13.24
N LEU A 48 2.25 -17.86 13.27
CA LEU A 48 3.51 -18.01 13.99
C LEU A 48 3.27 -18.23 15.49
N LEU A 49 2.37 -17.45 16.09
CA LEU A 49 2.08 -17.48 17.52
C LEU A 49 1.20 -18.67 17.95
N ALA A 50 0.46 -19.28 17.02
CA ALA A 50 -0.39 -20.43 17.32
C ALA A 50 0.43 -21.65 17.80
N LYS A 51 -0.05 -22.31 18.85
CA LYS A 51 0.52 -23.58 19.32
C LYS A 51 0.11 -24.71 18.35
N PRO A 52 1.03 -25.59 17.92
CA PRO A 52 0.66 -26.75 17.10
C PRO A 52 -0.33 -27.66 17.83
N SER A 53 -1.28 -28.23 17.08
CA SER A 53 -2.26 -29.17 17.61
C SER A 53 -1.59 -30.47 18.08
N PRO A 54 -2.24 -31.24 18.97
CA PRO A 54 -1.74 -32.56 19.37
C PRO A 54 -1.59 -33.55 18.21
N ARG A 55 -2.25 -33.31 17.07
CA ARG A 55 -2.19 -34.14 15.86
C ARG A 55 -1.13 -33.68 14.86
N CYS A 56 -0.41 -32.59 15.14
CA CYS A 56 0.73 -32.15 14.34
C CYS A 56 1.88 -33.18 14.38
N PRO A 57 2.53 -33.50 13.25
CA PRO A 57 3.62 -34.48 13.20
C PRO A 57 4.78 -34.14 14.14
N ARG A 58 5.09 -35.04 15.09
CA ARG A 58 6.09 -34.84 16.16
C ARG A 58 7.45 -34.34 15.66
N ALA A 59 7.91 -34.83 14.51
CA ALA A 59 9.19 -34.45 13.91
C ALA A 59 9.31 -32.95 13.57
N THR A 60 8.20 -32.22 13.52
CA THR A 60 8.17 -30.78 13.17
C THR A 60 7.73 -29.88 14.33
N VAL A 61 7.17 -30.44 15.39
CA VAL A 61 6.57 -29.69 16.50
C VAL A 61 7.61 -28.94 17.31
N GLU A 62 8.79 -29.52 17.54
CA GLU A 62 9.84 -28.90 18.36
C GLU A 62 10.30 -27.55 17.80
N HIS A 63 10.64 -27.49 16.51
CA HIS A 63 11.05 -26.25 15.85
C HIS A 63 9.92 -25.19 15.82
N MET A 64 8.67 -25.61 15.63
CA MET A 64 7.52 -24.70 15.67
C MET A 64 7.31 -24.11 17.06
N LEU A 65 7.43 -24.92 18.10
CA LEU A 65 7.31 -24.46 19.49
C LEU A 65 8.46 -23.53 19.86
N LEU A 66 9.69 -23.82 19.43
CA LEU A 66 10.83 -22.94 19.64
C LEU A 66 10.61 -21.57 18.96
N ALA A 67 10.19 -21.57 17.69
CA ALA A 67 9.88 -20.35 16.95
C ALA A 67 8.77 -19.53 17.61
N ARG A 68 7.67 -20.19 18.02
CA ARG A 68 6.57 -19.58 18.77
C ARG A 68 7.05 -18.95 20.07
N ASN A 69 7.78 -19.71 20.90
CA ASN A 69 8.20 -19.26 22.21
C ASN A 69 9.18 -18.09 22.10
N ASN A 70 10.09 -18.13 21.13
CA ASN A 70 10.96 -17.00 20.82
C ASN A 70 10.16 -15.75 20.42
N ALA A 71 9.17 -15.89 19.53
CA ALA A 71 8.31 -14.79 19.12
C ALA A 71 7.49 -14.20 20.29
N LEU A 72 6.95 -15.05 21.17
CA LEU A 72 6.23 -14.61 22.37
C LEU A 72 7.15 -13.85 23.33
N GLN A 73 8.33 -14.37 23.65
CA GLN A 73 9.30 -13.67 24.51
C GLN A 73 9.73 -12.33 23.91
N TYR A 74 9.94 -12.29 22.59
CA TYR A 74 10.24 -11.05 21.89
C TYR A 74 9.10 -10.03 22.01
N LEU A 75 7.85 -10.44 21.77
CA LEU A 75 6.69 -9.56 21.88
C LEU A 75 6.42 -9.11 23.33
N GLN A 76 6.72 -9.93 24.34
CA GLN A 76 6.69 -9.52 25.74
C GLN A 76 7.70 -8.39 26.00
N LYS A 77 8.94 -8.54 25.49
CA LYS A 77 9.98 -7.50 25.60
C LYS A 77 9.57 -6.21 24.88
N VAL A 78 9.01 -6.31 23.67
CA VAL A 78 8.45 -5.16 22.94
C VAL A 78 7.34 -4.49 23.73
N GLY A 79 6.42 -5.27 24.29
CA GLY A 79 5.29 -4.78 25.06
C GLY A 79 5.69 -4.07 26.35
N GLN A 80 6.68 -4.60 27.08
CA GLN A 80 7.24 -3.93 28.26
C GLN A 80 7.85 -2.57 27.86
N TYR A 81 8.62 -2.51 26.78
CA TYR A 81 9.16 -1.24 26.28
C TYR A 81 8.05 -0.25 25.92
N CYS A 82 6.99 -0.71 25.25
CA CYS A 82 5.86 0.14 24.91
C CYS A 82 5.17 0.71 26.16
N GLU A 83 4.92 -0.12 27.17
CA GLU A 83 4.29 0.30 28.44
C GLU A 83 5.16 1.32 29.20
N GLU A 84 6.46 1.06 29.33
CA GLU A 84 7.45 1.99 29.94
C GLU A 84 7.50 3.35 29.24
N ASN A 85 7.07 3.41 27.98
CA ASN A 85 7.07 4.62 27.16
C ASN A 85 5.66 5.14 26.85
N HIS A 86 4.63 4.65 27.57
CA HIS A 86 3.23 5.05 27.41
C HIS A 86 2.67 4.90 25.99
N LEU A 87 3.13 3.87 25.28
CA LEU A 87 2.69 3.52 23.93
C LEU A 87 1.73 2.34 23.98
N GLN A 88 0.67 2.39 23.18
CA GLN A 88 -0.20 1.23 22.98
C GLN A 88 0.45 0.24 22.02
N LEU A 89 0.43 -1.04 22.37
CA LEU A 89 0.86 -2.12 21.47
C LEU A 89 -0.35 -2.87 20.92
N TRP A 90 -0.42 -3.04 19.61
CA TRP A 90 -1.45 -3.80 18.91
C TRP A 90 -0.81 -4.86 18.03
N LEU A 91 -1.49 -6.00 17.87
CA LEU A 91 -1.09 -7.04 16.93
C LEU A 91 -2.04 -7.04 15.74
N GLN A 92 -1.50 -7.34 14.56
CA GLN A 92 -2.27 -7.53 13.35
C GLN A 92 -1.79 -8.75 12.57
N GLY A 93 -2.74 -9.53 12.08
CA GLY A 93 -2.49 -10.60 11.14
C GLY A 93 -3.76 -11.11 10.51
N GLU A 94 -3.59 -12.14 9.69
CA GLU A 94 -4.69 -12.87 9.07
C GLU A 94 -4.96 -14.15 9.87
N ALA A 95 -6.24 -14.53 9.93
CA ALA A 95 -6.66 -15.81 10.48
C ALA A 95 -7.45 -16.59 9.42
N THR A 96 -6.83 -16.77 8.26
CA THR A 96 -7.44 -17.43 7.12
C THR A 96 -7.12 -18.93 7.10
N PRO A 97 -8.11 -19.81 6.89
CA PRO A 97 -7.92 -21.26 6.71
C PRO A 97 -6.89 -21.63 5.63
N ASP A 98 -6.65 -20.74 4.67
CA ASP A 98 -5.70 -20.93 3.56
C ASP A 98 -4.23 -20.73 3.94
N ASN A 99 -3.94 -20.29 5.17
CA ASN A 99 -2.57 -20.09 5.61
C ASN A 99 -1.82 -21.44 5.77
N HIS A 100 -0.74 -21.62 5.00
CA HIS A 100 0.05 -22.86 5.00
C HIS A 100 0.59 -23.25 6.40
N GLU A 101 1.03 -22.28 7.21
CA GLU A 101 1.54 -22.56 8.56
C GLU A 101 0.42 -23.01 9.51
N LEU A 102 -0.79 -22.44 9.41
CA LEU A 102 -1.95 -22.92 10.16
C LEU A 102 -2.32 -24.34 9.74
N ARG A 103 -2.36 -24.62 8.43
CA ARG A 103 -2.65 -25.98 7.92
C ARG A 103 -1.64 -27.01 8.42
N ARG A 104 -0.37 -26.62 8.52
CA ARG A 104 0.69 -27.49 9.05
C ARG A 104 0.56 -27.72 10.57
N LYS A 105 0.12 -26.71 11.32
CA LYS A 105 -0.07 -26.78 12.79
C LYS A 105 -1.35 -27.49 13.20
N PHE A 106 -2.38 -27.47 12.37
CA PHE A 106 -3.71 -28.02 12.65
C PHE A 106 -4.16 -28.97 11.53
N PRO A 107 -3.35 -29.97 11.14
CA PRO A 107 -3.59 -30.76 9.94
C PRO A 107 -4.95 -31.45 9.95
N GLU A 108 -5.46 -31.83 11.13
CA GLU A 108 -6.71 -32.55 11.29
C GLU A 108 -7.96 -31.81 10.79
N TYR A 109 -7.89 -30.48 10.64
CA TYR A 109 -9.00 -29.67 10.12
C TYR A 109 -8.91 -29.45 8.61
N PHE A 110 -7.82 -29.87 7.96
CA PHE A 110 -7.57 -29.60 6.54
C PHE A 110 -7.28 -30.87 5.73
N LEU A 111 -7.60 -32.04 6.28
CA LEU A 111 -7.48 -33.33 5.58
C LEU A 111 -8.55 -33.51 4.50
N SER A 112 -9.70 -32.84 4.64
CA SER A 112 -10.75 -32.76 3.63
C SER A 112 -11.14 -31.30 3.41
N THR A 113 -11.64 -30.97 2.23
CA THR A 113 -12.11 -29.63 1.85
C THR A 113 -13.56 -29.39 2.29
N ASP A 114 -13.92 -29.86 3.47
CA ASP A 114 -15.29 -29.75 4.01
C ASP A 114 -15.46 -28.42 4.76
N SER A 115 -16.53 -27.68 4.45
CA SER A 115 -16.86 -26.43 5.12
C SER A 115 -17.06 -26.59 6.63
N ASP A 116 -17.52 -27.77 7.07
CA ASP A 116 -17.74 -28.04 8.49
C ASP A 116 -16.42 -28.12 9.27
N ASN A 117 -15.36 -28.63 8.64
CA ASN A 117 -14.03 -28.67 9.25
C ASN A 117 -13.40 -27.29 9.35
N GLU A 118 -13.61 -26.42 8.37
CA GLU A 118 -13.16 -25.03 8.43
C GLU A 118 -13.91 -24.25 9.50
N ALA A 119 -15.22 -24.45 9.66
CA ALA A 119 -16.00 -23.86 10.74
C ALA A 119 -15.50 -24.34 12.12
N ALA A 120 -15.25 -25.65 12.27
CA ALA A 120 -14.69 -26.20 13.49
C ALA A 120 -13.29 -25.62 13.81
N PHE A 121 -12.44 -25.47 12.79
CA PHE A 121 -11.14 -24.82 12.94
C PHE A 121 -11.28 -23.37 13.41
N LEU A 122 -12.16 -22.59 12.79
CA LEU A 122 -12.37 -21.19 13.16
C LEU A 122 -12.87 -21.07 14.60
N ASN A 123 -13.80 -21.93 15.03
CA ASN A 123 -14.28 -21.97 16.41
C ASN A 123 -13.14 -22.29 17.41
N LEU A 124 -12.28 -23.27 17.11
CA LEU A 124 -11.09 -23.55 17.94
C LEU A 124 -10.11 -22.37 17.94
N PHE A 125 -9.81 -21.83 16.75
CA PHE A 125 -8.77 -20.83 16.59
C PHE A 125 -9.16 -19.51 17.27
N PHE A 126 -10.41 -19.08 17.10
CA PHE A 126 -10.95 -17.87 17.70
C PHE A 126 -11.36 -18.05 19.16
N GLY A 127 -11.86 -19.22 19.55
CA GLY A 127 -12.33 -19.51 20.90
C GLY A 127 -11.24 -19.91 21.89
N GLU A 128 -10.17 -20.56 21.42
CA GLU A 128 -9.13 -21.11 22.31
C GLU A 128 -7.73 -20.60 21.95
N THR A 129 -7.35 -20.65 20.67
CA THR A 129 -5.96 -20.38 20.26
C THR A 129 -5.57 -18.90 20.40
N LEU A 130 -6.38 -17.97 19.87
CA LEU A 130 -6.11 -16.53 19.99
C LEU A 130 -6.17 -16.03 21.44
N PRO A 131 -7.16 -16.43 22.26
CA PRO A 131 -7.16 -16.10 23.69
C PRO A 131 -5.92 -16.63 24.42
N GLU A 132 -5.44 -17.84 24.11
CA GLU A 132 -4.22 -18.39 24.70
C GLU A 132 -2.98 -17.55 24.34
N ILE A 133 -2.82 -17.18 23.07
CA ILE A 133 -1.72 -16.31 22.62
C ILE A 133 -1.71 -14.99 23.41
N LEU A 134 -2.87 -14.35 23.54
CA LEU A 134 -2.98 -13.05 24.20
C LEU A 134 -2.81 -13.13 25.73
N SER A 135 -3.09 -14.29 26.34
CA SER A 135 -2.79 -14.52 27.75
C SER A 135 -1.28 -14.43 28.06
N HIS A 136 -0.42 -14.74 27.09
CA HIS A 136 1.03 -14.58 27.19
C HIS A 136 1.52 -13.15 26.95
N LEU A 137 0.66 -12.26 26.44
CA LEU A 137 1.03 -10.91 26.00
C LEU A 137 0.21 -9.84 26.76
N PRO A 138 0.42 -9.70 28.09
CA PRO A 138 -0.42 -8.89 28.95
C PRO A 138 -0.46 -7.39 28.57
N THR A 139 0.55 -6.90 27.88
CA THR A 139 0.73 -5.50 27.45
C THR A 139 0.07 -5.19 26.10
N VAL A 140 -0.34 -6.20 25.31
CA VAL A 140 -1.01 -5.99 24.02
C VAL A 140 -2.43 -5.47 24.23
N ARG A 141 -2.73 -4.28 23.74
CA ARG A 141 -4.04 -3.62 23.94
C ARG A 141 -5.20 -4.37 23.25
N GLY A 142 -4.93 -4.95 22.08
CA GLY A 142 -5.95 -5.65 21.31
C GLY A 142 -5.43 -6.21 20.00
N LEU A 143 -6.36 -6.77 19.22
CA LEU A 143 -6.13 -7.40 17.94
C LEU A 143 -6.80 -6.60 16.82
N ARG A 144 -6.05 -6.36 15.75
CA ARG A 144 -6.58 -5.89 14.47
C ARG A 144 -6.59 -7.06 13.48
N LEU A 145 -7.77 -7.60 13.20
CA LEU A 145 -7.95 -8.78 12.38
C LEU A 145 -8.27 -8.39 10.93
N SER A 146 -7.41 -8.80 9.98
CA SER A 146 -7.67 -8.65 8.55
C SER A 146 -8.72 -9.66 8.10
N LEU A 147 -9.85 -9.17 7.58
CA LEU A 147 -10.93 -10.00 7.09
C LEU A 147 -10.70 -10.46 5.64
N SER A 148 -10.98 -11.74 5.38
CA SER A 148 -11.15 -12.27 4.03
C SER A 148 -12.61 -12.71 3.82
N THR A 149 -13.05 -12.84 2.56
CA THR A 149 -14.31 -13.54 2.25
C THR A 149 -14.25 -14.96 2.84
N PRO A 150 -15.18 -15.32 3.74
CA PRO A 150 -15.17 -16.62 4.38
C PRO A 150 -15.64 -17.68 3.39
N THR A 151 -15.04 -18.85 3.48
CA THR A 151 -15.43 -20.07 2.74
C THR A 151 -16.52 -20.87 3.48
N VAL A 152 -16.76 -20.54 4.76
CA VAL A 152 -17.77 -21.17 5.61
C VAL A 152 -19.13 -20.46 5.54
N HIS A 153 -20.18 -21.15 5.99
CA HIS A 153 -21.52 -20.56 6.11
C HIS A 153 -21.54 -19.31 7.00
N ARG A 154 -22.38 -18.33 6.63
CA ARG A 154 -22.49 -17.03 7.31
C ARG A 154 -22.79 -17.15 8.81
N THR A 155 -23.60 -18.12 9.22
CA THR A 155 -23.94 -18.36 10.63
C THR A 155 -22.74 -18.85 11.42
N GLU A 156 -21.97 -19.79 10.87
CA GLU A 156 -20.73 -20.30 11.49
C GLU A 156 -19.67 -19.21 11.61
N TRP A 157 -19.52 -18.41 10.56
CA TRP A 157 -18.63 -17.25 10.58
C TRP A 157 -18.99 -16.24 11.69
N ALA A 158 -20.28 -15.89 11.79
CA ALA A 158 -20.76 -14.99 12.83
C ALA A 158 -20.55 -15.56 14.24
N THR A 159 -20.83 -16.84 14.46
CA THR A 159 -20.60 -17.53 15.73
C THR A 159 -19.13 -17.51 16.12
N ALA A 160 -18.23 -17.83 15.20
CA ALA A 160 -16.80 -17.82 15.45
C ALA A 160 -16.30 -16.40 15.82
N LEU A 161 -16.75 -15.37 15.12
CA LEU A 161 -16.41 -13.97 15.43
C LEU A 161 -16.96 -13.53 16.80
N GLN A 162 -18.19 -13.93 17.15
CA GLN A 162 -18.75 -13.64 18.47
C GLN A 162 -17.94 -14.30 19.59
N CYS A 163 -17.51 -15.55 19.36
CA CYS A 163 -16.63 -16.27 20.28
C CYS A 163 -15.29 -15.55 20.46
N LEU A 164 -14.66 -15.09 19.35
CA LEU A 164 -13.45 -14.27 19.42
C LEU A 164 -13.67 -13.03 20.29
N TYR A 165 -14.70 -12.25 19.96
CA TYR A 165 -15.01 -11.01 20.66
C TYR A 165 -15.21 -11.23 22.16
N GLN A 166 -16.03 -12.21 22.55
CA GLN A 166 -16.31 -12.50 23.96
C GLN A 166 -15.03 -12.82 24.74
N ASN A 167 -14.18 -13.68 24.20
CA ASN A 167 -12.92 -14.06 24.85
C ASN A 167 -11.94 -12.89 24.94
N LEU A 168 -11.82 -12.07 23.89
CA LEU A 168 -11.00 -10.85 23.94
C LEU A 168 -11.48 -9.89 25.03
N ARG A 169 -12.78 -9.68 25.15
CA ARG A 169 -13.35 -8.79 26.17
C ARG A 169 -13.18 -9.32 27.58
N LEU A 170 -13.30 -10.63 27.80
CA LEU A 170 -13.00 -11.26 29.09
C LEU A 170 -11.56 -10.99 29.55
N GLN A 171 -10.62 -10.87 28.61
CA GLN A 171 -9.23 -10.50 28.87
C GLN A 171 -8.97 -8.98 28.88
N GLY A 172 -10.02 -8.15 28.81
CA GLY A 172 -9.91 -6.69 28.75
C GLY A 172 -9.33 -6.14 27.46
N ARG A 173 -9.31 -6.95 26.38
CA ARG A 173 -8.74 -6.59 25.06
C ARG A 173 -9.79 -5.97 24.15
N GLN A 174 -9.32 -5.29 23.11
CA GLN A 174 -10.14 -4.68 22.08
C GLN A 174 -10.01 -5.44 20.75
N LEU A 175 -11.07 -5.37 19.93
CA LEU A 175 -11.10 -5.94 18.58
C LEU A 175 -11.31 -4.83 17.55
N VAL A 176 -10.48 -4.85 16.52
CA VAL A 176 -10.59 -4.03 15.32
C VAL A 176 -10.72 -4.96 14.13
N LEU A 177 -11.77 -4.81 13.34
CA LEU A 177 -11.96 -5.57 12.10
C LEU A 177 -11.53 -4.73 10.91
N ARG A 178 -10.63 -5.28 10.08
CA ARG A 178 -10.03 -4.59 8.95
C ARG A 178 -10.60 -5.11 7.63
N ASP A 179 -11.09 -4.20 6.80
CA ASP A 179 -11.44 -4.47 5.40
C ASP A 179 -10.16 -4.78 4.60
N TYR A 180 -10.03 -6.02 4.11
CA TYR A 180 -8.81 -6.48 3.44
C TYR A 180 -9.09 -7.18 2.11
N GLN A 181 -9.59 -8.42 2.13
CA GLN A 181 -9.88 -9.19 0.93
C GLN A 181 -11.36 -9.53 0.85
N ASP A 182 -12.08 -8.79 0.00
CA ASP A 182 -13.46 -9.10 -0.30
C ASP A 182 -13.60 -9.39 -1.79
N LYS A 183 -14.06 -10.62 -2.11
CA LYS A 183 -14.34 -11.09 -3.46
C LYS A 183 -15.71 -10.63 -3.96
N GLU A 184 -16.58 -10.11 -3.08
CA GLU A 184 -17.92 -9.64 -3.44
C GLU A 184 -17.91 -8.22 -4.02
N TRP A 185 -18.89 -7.96 -4.90
CA TRP A 185 -19.19 -6.62 -5.39
C TRP A 185 -20.70 -6.31 -5.25
N PRO A 186 -21.08 -5.22 -4.56
CA PRO A 186 -20.23 -4.35 -3.74
C PRO A 186 -19.60 -5.12 -2.57
N ARG A 187 -18.48 -4.62 -2.02
CA ARG A 187 -17.83 -5.21 -0.84
C ARG A 187 -18.76 -5.14 0.37
N GLN A 188 -19.02 -6.26 1.03
CA GLN A 188 -19.95 -6.36 2.18
C GLN A 188 -19.34 -7.05 3.39
N GLN A 189 -18.18 -7.71 3.27
CA GLN A 189 -17.65 -8.58 4.31
C GLN A 189 -17.42 -7.87 5.65
N LEU A 190 -16.85 -6.65 5.63
CA LEU A 190 -16.65 -5.88 6.85
C LEU A 190 -17.98 -5.52 7.51
N LYS A 191 -18.97 -5.06 6.72
CA LYS A 191 -20.29 -4.71 7.24
C LYS A 191 -20.95 -5.92 7.89
N MET A 192 -20.99 -7.05 7.19
CA MET A 192 -21.62 -8.28 7.66
C MET A 192 -20.98 -8.79 8.96
N ALA A 193 -19.65 -8.68 9.09
CA ALA A 193 -18.95 -9.04 10.31
C ALA A 193 -19.28 -8.09 11.48
N LEU A 194 -19.35 -6.78 11.23
CA LEU A 194 -19.69 -5.78 12.24
C LEU A 194 -21.15 -5.88 12.70
N ASP A 195 -22.08 -6.17 11.80
CA ASP A 195 -23.51 -6.35 12.14
C ASP A 195 -23.73 -7.54 13.10
N ALA A 196 -22.81 -8.51 13.10
CA ALA A 196 -22.88 -9.69 13.97
C ALA A 196 -22.26 -9.48 15.37
N LEU A 197 -21.67 -8.31 15.62
CA LEU A 197 -20.88 -8.00 16.82
C LEU A 197 -21.37 -6.74 17.52
N PRO A 198 -21.05 -6.56 18.82
CA PRO A 198 -21.42 -5.33 19.53
C PRO A 198 -20.71 -4.08 18.99
N HIS A 199 -21.32 -2.91 19.20
CA HIS A 199 -20.84 -1.60 18.71
C HIS A 199 -19.49 -1.14 19.27
N ASP A 200 -18.93 -1.83 20.27
CA ASP A 200 -17.57 -1.58 20.74
C ASP A 200 -16.50 -2.26 19.88
N VAL A 201 -16.85 -3.00 18.84
CA VAL A 201 -15.90 -3.43 17.81
C VAL A 201 -15.61 -2.29 16.84
N ARG A 202 -14.33 -2.07 16.53
CA ARG A 202 -13.88 -1.00 15.62
C ARG A 202 -13.85 -1.48 14.18
N ALA A 203 -14.13 -0.57 13.25
CA ALA A 203 -13.91 -0.77 11.83
C ALA A 203 -12.57 -0.12 11.41
N SER A 204 -11.73 -0.84 10.67
CA SER A 204 -10.50 -0.33 10.09
C SER A 204 -10.56 -0.41 8.57
N MET A 205 -10.30 0.71 7.90
CA MET A 205 -10.39 0.78 6.43
C MET A 205 -9.44 1.80 5.84
N LYS A 206 -9.00 1.52 4.62
CA LYS A 206 -8.13 2.41 3.83
C LYS A 206 -8.78 3.78 3.67
N ALA A 207 -7.98 4.85 3.71
CA ALA A 207 -8.45 6.22 3.48
C ALA A 207 -9.05 6.39 2.06
N THR A 208 -8.54 5.61 1.11
CA THR A 208 -8.99 5.53 -0.28
C THR A 208 -9.88 4.33 -0.52
N GLU A 209 -10.80 4.44 -1.46
CA GLU A 209 -11.74 3.36 -1.80
C GLU A 209 -11.04 2.11 -2.35
N LEU A 210 -10.07 2.30 -3.24
CA LEU A 210 -9.31 1.23 -3.88
C LEU A 210 -7.83 1.40 -3.54
N ASP A 211 -7.29 0.42 -2.82
CA ASP A 211 -5.89 0.40 -2.36
C ASP A 211 -5.44 1.71 -1.73
N TYR A 212 -4.20 2.15 -1.97
CA TYR A 212 -3.61 3.35 -1.35
C TYR A 212 -3.14 4.36 -2.42
N ARG A 213 -3.95 4.52 -3.48
CA ARG A 213 -3.57 5.28 -4.67
C ARG A 213 -3.75 6.79 -4.45
N PRO A 214 -2.71 7.62 -4.67
CA PRO A 214 -2.84 9.07 -4.62
C PRO A 214 -3.87 9.57 -5.64
N GLY A 215 -4.62 10.62 -5.28
CA GLY A 215 -5.65 11.24 -6.12
C GLY A 215 -6.99 10.53 -6.13
N PHE A 216 -7.10 9.33 -5.57
CA PHE A 216 -8.35 8.57 -5.55
C PHE A 216 -9.36 9.08 -4.52
N ALA A 217 -10.64 8.80 -4.75
CA ALA A 217 -11.71 9.19 -3.84
C ALA A 217 -11.54 8.59 -2.43
N ASN A 218 -12.12 9.26 -1.43
CA ASN A 218 -12.21 8.72 -0.07
C ASN A 218 -13.01 7.42 -0.07
N ASN A 219 -12.68 6.51 0.84
CA ASN A 219 -13.40 5.25 0.96
C ASN A 219 -14.86 5.50 1.37
N PRO A 220 -15.87 5.09 0.57
CA PRO A 220 -17.27 5.31 0.89
C PRO A 220 -17.70 4.58 2.17
N ASN A 221 -17.04 3.48 2.53
CA ASN A 221 -17.33 2.74 3.76
C ASN A 221 -17.07 3.54 5.03
N LEU A 222 -16.27 4.61 4.95
CA LEU A 222 -16.05 5.52 6.08
C LEU A 222 -17.36 6.20 6.50
N THR A 223 -18.25 6.52 5.56
CA THR A 223 -19.54 7.16 5.88
C THR A 223 -20.71 6.18 5.91
N SER A 224 -20.67 5.10 5.12
CA SER A 224 -21.78 4.13 5.09
C SER A 224 -21.88 3.24 6.34
N LEU A 225 -20.76 3.01 7.05
CA LEU A 225 -20.71 2.24 8.30
C LEU A 225 -20.93 3.14 9.53
N SER A 226 -22.08 3.80 9.61
CA SER A 226 -22.45 4.65 10.77
C SER A 226 -22.62 3.85 12.06
N GLY A 227 -22.27 4.44 13.21
CA GLY A 227 -22.45 3.85 14.53
C GLY A 227 -21.27 3.00 15.02
N TYR A 228 -20.16 2.96 14.27
CA TYR A 228 -18.95 2.24 14.65
C TYR A 228 -17.76 3.20 14.77
N ARG A 229 -16.90 2.97 15.76
CA ARG A 229 -15.60 3.66 15.85
C ARG A 229 -14.70 3.20 14.70
N LYS A 230 -14.03 4.16 14.06
CA LYS A 230 -13.29 3.98 12.82
C LYS A 230 -11.81 4.26 12.98
N TRP A 231 -11.03 3.39 12.35
CA TRP A 231 -9.60 3.54 12.13
C TRP A 231 -9.36 3.79 10.65
N VAL A 232 -8.73 4.92 10.33
CA VAL A 232 -8.44 5.32 8.94
C VAL A 232 -6.99 4.99 8.61
N GLU A 233 -6.78 4.21 7.55
CA GLU A 233 -5.46 3.72 7.19
C GLU A 233 -4.82 4.54 6.06
N PHE A 234 -3.59 4.99 6.30
CA PHE A 234 -2.70 5.54 5.29
C PHE A 234 -1.54 4.59 5.08
N ASP A 235 -1.25 4.27 3.82
CA ASP A 235 0.04 3.72 3.44
C ASP A 235 0.95 4.89 3.09
N LEU A 236 2.00 5.09 3.89
CA LEU A 236 2.99 6.13 3.68
C LEU A 236 4.26 5.58 3.02
N TRP A 237 4.43 4.26 3.00
CA TRP A 237 5.52 3.59 2.29
C TRP A 237 5.32 3.66 0.78
N GLY A 238 4.09 3.46 0.32
CA GLY A 238 3.70 3.69 -1.07
C GLY A 238 3.72 2.47 -1.94
N ILE A 239 2.99 1.43 -1.56
CA ILE A 239 2.77 0.23 -2.37
C ILE A 239 2.25 0.59 -3.77
N GLU A 240 1.40 1.63 -3.88
CA GLU A 240 0.79 2.10 -5.13
C GLU A 240 1.45 3.36 -5.74
N TYR A 241 2.51 3.89 -5.14
CA TYR A 241 3.13 5.14 -5.61
C TYR A 241 4.66 5.15 -5.51
N GLY A 242 5.28 3.97 -5.53
CA GLY A 242 6.71 3.83 -5.81
C GLY A 242 7.60 3.39 -4.65
N TRP A 243 7.04 2.73 -3.64
CA TRP A 243 7.78 1.98 -2.61
C TRP A 243 8.81 2.82 -1.84
N ALA A 244 8.53 4.10 -1.56
CA ALA A 244 9.49 5.07 -1.00
C ALA A 244 10.74 5.31 -1.87
N LEU A 245 10.85 4.67 -3.04
CA LEU A 245 11.93 4.86 -4.02
C LEU A 245 11.61 6.03 -4.96
N LEU A 246 10.35 6.29 -5.24
CA LEU A 246 9.91 7.39 -6.10
C LEU A 246 9.39 8.56 -5.25
N PRO A 247 9.57 9.82 -5.70
CA PRO A 247 9.10 10.97 -4.95
C PRO A 247 7.57 11.05 -5.02
N CYS A 248 6.93 11.25 -3.87
CA CYS A 248 5.51 11.55 -3.77
C CYS A 248 5.22 12.37 -2.50
N CYS A 249 4.95 13.67 -2.67
CA CYS A 249 4.53 14.54 -1.59
C CYS A 249 3.00 14.47 -1.43
N LEU A 250 2.55 13.95 -0.29
CA LEU A 250 1.12 13.77 0.01
C LEU A 250 0.57 14.84 0.96
N LEU A 251 1.34 15.88 1.34
CA LEU A 251 0.92 16.82 2.40
C LEU A 251 -0.47 17.42 2.18
N ASP A 252 -0.72 17.96 0.99
CA ASP A 252 -2.03 18.56 0.66
C ASP A 252 -3.15 17.51 0.63
N GLU A 253 -2.85 16.29 0.16
CA GLU A 253 -3.83 15.21 0.14
C GLU A 253 -4.14 14.73 1.56
N LEU A 254 -3.13 14.53 2.40
CA LEU A 254 -3.28 14.17 3.81
C LEU A 254 -4.12 15.23 4.52
N GLN A 255 -3.84 16.52 4.33
CA GLN A 255 -4.61 17.60 4.93
C GLN A 255 -6.08 17.55 4.50
N LYS A 256 -6.36 17.41 3.19
CA LYS A 256 -7.73 17.30 2.66
C LYS A 256 -8.47 16.09 3.21
N ARG A 257 -7.82 14.92 3.26
CA ARG A 257 -8.43 13.68 3.75
C ARG A 257 -8.69 13.72 5.25
N LEU A 258 -7.76 14.25 6.05
CA LEU A 258 -7.95 14.41 7.48
C LEU A 258 -9.06 15.41 7.81
N HIS A 259 -9.10 16.54 7.09
CA HIS A 259 -10.18 17.50 7.22
C HIS A 259 -11.53 16.87 6.87
N TRP A 260 -11.61 16.16 5.74
CA TRP A 260 -12.80 15.45 5.34
C TRP A 260 -13.22 14.41 6.38
N ALA A 261 -12.30 13.58 6.88
CA ALA A 261 -12.59 12.55 7.87
C ALA A 261 -13.09 13.16 9.19
N SER A 262 -12.45 14.23 9.66
CA SER A 262 -12.90 14.94 10.87
C SER A 262 -14.32 15.50 10.71
N GLN A 263 -14.65 16.08 9.56
CA GLN A 263 -15.97 16.65 9.29
C GLN A 263 -17.06 15.58 9.14
N ASN A 264 -16.76 14.46 8.48
CA ASN A 264 -17.77 13.45 8.12
C ASN A 264 -17.92 12.34 9.17
N LEU A 265 -16.90 12.08 9.98
CA LEU A 265 -16.91 11.01 10.99
C LEU A 265 -17.10 11.54 12.41
N GLY A 266 -16.69 12.79 12.68
CA GLY A 266 -16.78 13.38 14.01
C GLY A 266 -16.14 12.47 15.08
N ASP A 267 -16.93 12.14 16.11
CA ASP A 267 -16.49 11.31 17.25
C ASP A 267 -16.31 9.83 16.88
N GLU A 268 -16.77 9.40 15.70
CA GLU A 268 -16.51 8.04 15.21
C GLU A 268 -15.05 7.87 14.76
N LEU A 269 -14.33 8.94 14.44
CA LEU A 269 -12.91 8.87 14.09
C LEU A 269 -12.06 8.65 15.37
N GLU A 270 -11.74 7.39 15.66
CA GLU A 270 -10.98 7.02 16.86
C GLU A 270 -9.47 7.03 16.62
N ALA A 271 -9.02 6.52 15.47
CA ALA A 271 -7.60 6.39 15.19
C ALA A 271 -7.24 6.54 13.71
N ILE A 272 -5.96 6.82 13.49
CA ILE A 272 -5.30 6.87 12.19
C ILE A 272 -4.08 5.96 12.25
N THR A 273 -3.90 5.11 11.23
CA THR A 273 -2.75 4.20 11.15
C THR A 273 -1.87 4.56 9.97
N ALA A 274 -0.56 4.58 10.17
CA ALA A 274 0.43 4.87 9.13
C ALA A 274 1.32 3.65 8.86
N ARG A 275 1.16 3.00 7.71
CA ARG A 275 2.07 1.93 7.27
C ARG A 275 3.36 2.53 6.70
N ILE A 276 4.50 1.99 7.12
CA ILE A 276 5.84 2.52 6.79
C ILE A 276 6.76 1.53 6.07
N ASN A 277 6.29 0.30 5.83
CA ASN A 277 7.00 -0.75 5.09
C ASN A 277 6.04 -1.86 4.65
N TRP A 278 6.57 -2.81 3.88
CA TRP A 278 5.83 -3.95 3.36
C TRP A 278 6.64 -5.24 3.52
N GLU A 279 5.98 -6.32 3.98
CA GLU A 279 6.69 -7.51 4.48
C GLU A 279 7.48 -8.25 3.42
N TRP A 280 7.05 -8.15 2.16
CA TRP A 280 7.68 -8.78 1.02
C TRP A 280 8.91 -8.03 0.52
N LEU A 281 9.10 -6.77 0.94
CA LEU A 281 10.24 -5.91 0.59
C LEU A 281 10.86 -5.28 1.85
N PRO A 282 11.44 -6.10 2.76
CA PRO A 282 11.87 -5.65 4.09
C PRO A 282 13.02 -4.65 4.10
N ASN A 283 13.86 -4.63 3.06
CA ASN A 283 15.11 -3.86 2.98
C ASN A 283 14.94 -2.46 2.36
N ASN A 284 13.74 -1.90 2.41
CA ASN A 284 13.44 -0.61 1.80
C ASN A 284 12.58 0.22 2.75
N PRO A 285 13.14 0.84 3.80
CA PRO A 285 12.35 1.57 4.80
C PRO A 285 11.85 2.92 4.28
N LEU A 286 10.69 3.38 4.79
CA LEU A 286 10.25 4.77 4.59
C LEU A 286 11.18 5.78 5.30
N LEU A 287 11.71 5.40 6.47
CA LEU A 287 12.58 6.26 7.28
C LEU A 287 13.90 6.50 6.54
N GLY A 288 14.27 7.77 6.37
CA GLY A 288 15.41 8.21 5.56
C GLY A 288 15.12 8.38 4.08
N ALA A 289 13.94 8.00 3.59
CA ALA A 289 13.53 8.26 2.21
C ALA A 289 12.95 9.66 2.05
N VAL A 290 12.87 10.16 0.81
CA VAL A 290 12.25 11.46 0.52
C VAL A 290 10.77 11.54 0.95
N ASN A 291 10.09 10.38 0.97
CA ASN A 291 8.68 10.29 1.36
C ASN A 291 8.47 10.27 2.89
N GLU A 292 9.55 10.26 3.70
CA GLU A 292 9.43 10.43 5.17
C GLU A 292 8.72 11.74 5.53
N LEU A 293 8.80 12.75 4.66
CA LEU A 293 8.00 13.98 4.74
C LEU A 293 6.51 13.71 4.99
N ASN A 294 5.94 12.65 4.39
CA ASN A 294 4.53 12.32 4.55
C ASN A 294 4.23 11.80 5.96
N LEU A 295 5.15 11.03 6.56
CA LEU A 295 5.03 10.55 7.94
C LEU A 295 5.13 11.71 8.93
N PHE A 296 6.10 12.60 8.71
CA PHE A 296 6.24 13.83 9.47
C PHE A 296 4.98 14.69 9.35
N GLY A 297 4.52 14.93 8.13
CA GLY A 297 3.35 15.74 7.83
C GLY A 297 2.07 15.19 8.44
N LEU A 298 1.83 13.88 8.36
CA LEU A 298 0.69 13.24 9.01
C LEU A 298 0.70 13.48 10.52
N SER A 299 1.87 13.33 11.17
CA SER A 299 2.01 13.55 12.62
C SER A 299 1.71 14.99 13.04
N ARG A 300 2.03 15.96 12.18
CA ARG A 300 1.75 17.39 12.39
C ARG A 300 0.27 17.71 12.13
N LEU A 301 -0.28 17.27 11.01
CA LEU A 301 -1.64 17.58 10.57
C LEU A 301 -2.71 17.03 11.52
N ILE A 302 -2.48 15.89 12.16
CA ILE A 302 -3.42 15.34 13.15
C ILE A 302 -3.57 16.25 14.37
N ARG A 303 -2.51 16.95 14.76
CA ARG A 303 -2.49 17.83 15.94
C ARG A 303 -2.84 19.26 15.59
N THR A 304 -2.40 19.71 14.43
CA THR A 304 -2.59 21.07 13.93
C THR A 304 -3.14 21.00 12.51
N PRO A 305 -4.44 20.71 12.31
CA PRO A 305 -5.01 20.50 10.97
C PRO A 305 -4.89 21.69 10.02
N THR A 306 -4.72 22.90 10.57
CA THR A 306 -4.66 24.16 9.82
C THR A 306 -3.24 24.60 9.46
N VAL A 307 -2.20 23.86 9.85
CA VAL A 307 -0.82 24.21 9.45
C VAL A 307 -0.66 24.06 7.94
N SER A 308 0.09 24.96 7.31
CA SER A 308 0.33 24.87 5.85
C SER A 308 1.35 23.79 5.53
N SER A 309 1.20 23.16 4.35
CA SER A 309 2.14 22.18 3.83
C SER A 309 3.57 22.74 3.71
N GLN A 310 3.72 24.02 3.37
CA GLN A 310 5.02 24.69 3.29
C GLN A 310 5.69 24.83 4.66
N ALA A 311 4.92 25.14 5.72
CA ALA A 311 5.45 25.20 7.08
C ALA A 311 5.88 23.81 7.58
N ILE A 312 5.08 22.77 7.31
CA ILE A 312 5.46 21.38 7.59
C ILE A 312 6.76 21.03 6.86
N PHE A 313 6.85 21.33 5.57
CA PHE A 313 8.03 21.05 4.76
C PHE A 313 9.28 21.75 5.29
N THR A 314 9.16 23.04 5.64
CA THR A 314 10.25 23.82 6.21
C THR A 314 10.76 23.21 7.51
N GLU A 315 9.85 22.80 8.39
CA GLU A 315 10.19 22.17 9.66
C GLU A 315 10.87 20.80 9.46
N TRP A 316 10.34 19.99 8.55
CA TRP A 316 10.91 18.69 8.19
C TRP A 316 12.29 18.80 7.53
N LEU A 317 12.52 19.84 6.73
CA LEU A 317 13.78 20.05 6.01
C LEU A 317 14.91 20.50 6.95
N ALA A 318 14.59 21.20 8.04
CA ALA A 318 15.58 21.85 8.91
C ALA A 318 16.71 20.91 9.43
N PRO A 319 16.46 19.66 9.85
CA PRO A 319 17.51 18.74 10.27
C PRO A 319 18.49 18.31 9.16
N HIS A 320 18.13 18.53 7.89
CA HIS A 320 18.96 18.21 6.73
C HIS A 320 19.82 19.39 6.27
N CYS A 321 19.65 20.57 6.88
CA CYS A 321 20.39 21.78 6.57
C CYS A 321 21.69 21.86 7.37
N VAL A 322 22.80 22.16 6.70
CA VAL A 322 24.11 22.50 7.33
C VAL A 322 24.06 23.93 7.87
N HIS A 323 23.40 24.83 7.13
CA HIS A 323 23.07 26.19 7.53
C HIS A 323 21.63 26.50 7.16
N PRO A 324 20.95 27.43 7.87
CA PRO A 324 19.61 27.86 7.49
C PRO A 324 19.55 28.29 6.02
N LEU A 325 18.64 27.67 5.26
CA LEU A 325 18.45 28.00 3.86
C LEU A 325 17.65 29.31 3.71
N PRO A 326 17.93 30.12 2.68
CA PRO A 326 17.06 31.22 2.29
C PRO A 326 15.64 30.73 1.95
N GLN A 327 14.62 31.55 2.23
CA GLN A 327 13.22 31.19 1.96
C GLN A 327 13.00 30.78 0.49
N GLN A 328 13.64 31.46 -0.46
CA GLN A 328 13.53 31.12 -1.89
C GLN A 328 14.01 29.69 -2.20
N GLU A 329 15.07 29.21 -1.54
CA GLU A 329 15.56 27.85 -1.75
C GLU A 329 14.62 26.80 -1.15
N ILE A 330 14.02 27.12 0.00
CA ILE A 330 12.98 26.29 0.62
C ILE A 330 11.76 26.21 -0.30
N ASP A 331 11.33 27.33 -0.87
CA ASP A 331 10.17 27.42 -1.76
C ASP A 331 10.41 26.65 -3.07
N ASP A 332 11.61 26.77 -3.64
CA ASP A 332 12.01 26.03 -4.84
C ASP A 332 12.00 24.51 -4.59
N LEU A 333 12.55 24.05 -3.46
CA LEU A 333 12.52 22.64 -3.08
C LEU A 333 11.10 22.16 -2.79
N PHE A 334 10.30 22.97 -2.09
CA PHE A 334 8.92 22.64 -1.80
C PHE A 334 8.12 22.47 -3.10
N ALA A 335 8.30 23.36 -4.08
CA ALA A 335 7.66 23.26 -5.40
C ALA A 335 8.07 21.98 -6.16
N ILE A 336 9.33 21.54 -6.06
CA ILE A 336 9.78 20.25 -6.61
C ILE A 336 9.05 19.09 -5.94
N TYR A 337 8.95 19.11 -4.61
CA TYR A 337 8.23 18.09 -3.84
C TYR A 337 6.75 18.04 -4.18
N THR A 338 6.04 19.16 -4.15
CA THR A 338 4.60 19.19 -4.43
C THR A 338 4.30 18.75 -5.87
N SER A 339 5.19 19.04 -6.82
CA SER A 339 5.05 18.59 -8.22
C SER A 339 5.13 17.06 -8.37
N SER A 340 5.77 16.36 -7.44
CA SER A 340 5.84 14.90 -7.46
C SER A 340 4.46 14.22 -7.34
N TYR A 341 3.50 14.88 -6.67
CA TYR A 341 2.13 14.41 -6.57
C TYR A 341 1.45 14.30 -7.94
N ASP A 342 1.48 15.40 -8.70
CA ASP A 342 0.90 15.46 -10.04
C ASP A 342 1.60 14.49 -11.00
N TRP A 343 2.93 14.40 -10.88
CA TRP A 343 3.75 13.48 -11.65
C TRP A 343 3.34 12.01 -11.43
N ILE A 344 3.26 11.55 -10.18
CA ILE A 344 2.97 10.13 -9.92
C ILE A 344 1.54 9.76 -10.30
N CYS A 345 0.57 10.66 -10.09
CA CYS A 345 -0.83 10.43 -10.45
C CYS A 345 -1.05 10.25 -11.97
N LYS A 346 -0.14 10.78 -12.80
CA LYS A 346 -0.24 10.74 -14.27
C LYS A 346 0.70 9.74 -14.93
N THR A 347 1.83 9.41 -14.30
CA THR A 347 2.90 8.65 -14.96
C THR A 347 2.48 7.21 -15.22
N SER A 348 1.94 6.54 -14.20
CA SER A 348 1.52 5.13 -14.25
C SER A 348 0.04 4.93 -14.58
N SER A 349 -0.65 6.01 -14.96
CA SER A 349 -2.06 5.99 -15.38
C SER A 349 -2.23 6.08 -16.90
N LEU A 350 -3.46 5.93 -17.36
CA LEU A 350 -3.90 6.15 -18.74
C LEU A 350 -5.25 6.88 -18.69
N LEU A 351 -5.26 8.20 -18.96
CA LEU A 351 -6.45 9.07 -18.83
C LEU A 351 -7.11 8.93 -17.46
N GLY A 352 -6.27 8.94 -16.42
CA GLY A 352 -6.66 8.69 -15.04
C GLY A 352 -6.89 7.21 -14.68
N ARG A 353 -7.03 6.26 -15.60
CA ARG A 353 -7.19 4.82 -15.25
C ARG A 353 -5.85 4.20 -14.88
N LEU A 354 -5.84 3.20 -14.01
CA LEU A 354 -4.58 2.60 -13.57
C LEU A 354 -3.97 1.68 -14.63
N LEU A 355 -2.68 1.83 -14.91
CA LEU A 355 -1.90 0.94 -15.77
C LEU A 355 -0.71 0.33 -15.02
N GLN A 356 -0.79 0.20 -13.70
CA GLN A 356 0.23 -0.41 -12.86
C GLN A 356 -0.39 -1.39 -11.87
N ARG A 357 0.40 -2.33 -11.36
CA ARG A 357 0.05 -3.12 -10.19
C ARG A 357 1.13 -2.99 -9.12
N HIS A 358 0.78 -2.48 -7.93
CA HIS A 358 1.73 -2.24 -6.84
C HIS A 358 2.99 -1.49 -7.30
N SER A 359 2.81 -0.39 -8.02
CA SER A 359 3.83 0.45 -8.66
C SER A 359 4.62 -0.19 -9.81
N GLN A 360 4.39 -1.46 -10.16
CA GLN A 360 5.09 -2.14 -11.25
C GLN A 360 4.31 -2.05 -12.58
N PRO A 361 5.00 -2.12 -13.73
CA PRO A 361 4.36 -2.35 -15.03
C PRO A 361 3.39 -3.54 -15.01
N PRO A 362 2.36 -3.59 -15.87
CA PRO A 362 1.57 -4.80 -16.04
C PRO A 362 2.45 -5.92 -16.59
N PHE A 363 2.12 -7.16 -16.24
CA PHE A 363 2.88 -8.34 -16.67
C PHE A 363 2.64 -8.61 -18.16
N ASP A 364 1.39 -8.59 -18.59
CA ASP A 364 0.95 -8.86 -19.96
C ASP A 364 -0.24 -7.97 -20.36
N PHE A 365 -0.70 -8.12 -21.60
CA PHE A 365 -1.86 -7.39 -22.14
C PHE A 365 -3.15 -7.66 -21.36
N GLU A 366 -3.38 -8.91 -20.91
CA GLU A 366 -4.59 -9.29 -20.16
C GLU A 366 -4.64 -8.61 -18.79
N GLN A 367 -3.53 -8.63 -18.05
CA GLN A 367 -3.41 -7.91 -16.78
C GLN A 367 -3.58 -6.41 -16.97
N ALA A 368 -3.02 -5.83 -18.04
CA ALA A 368 -3.23 -4.40 -18.35
C ALA A 368 -4.71 -4.08 -18.59
N LEU A 369 -5.43 -4.92 -19.36
CA LEU A 369 -6.87 -4.78 -19.55
C LEU A 369 -7.65 -4.93 -18.24
N GLN A 370 -7.30 -5.90 -17.40
CA GLN A 370 -7.93 -6.08 -16.10
C GLN A 370 -7.77 -4.82 -15.25
N LEU A 371 -6.56 -4.27 -15.14
CA LEU A 371 -6.29 -3.05 -14.36
C LEU A 371 -7.13 -1.86 -14.83
N LEU A 372 -7.32 -1.69 -16.15
CA LEU A 372 -8.12 -0.61 -16.73
C LEU A 372 -9.63 -0.79 -16.51
N HIS A 373 -10.11 -2.03 -16.42
CA HIS A 373 -11.53 -2.34 -16.18
C HIS A 373 -11.89 -2.45 -14.70
N MET A 374 -10.90 -2.68 -13.83
CA MET A 374 -11.10 -2.73 -12.38
C MET A 374 -11.56 -1.37 -11.79
N ASP A 375 -11.51 -0.29 -12.57
CA ASP A 375 -11.51 1.06 -12.01
C ASP A 375 -12.15 2.12 -12.92
N THR A 376 -13.41 2.44 -12.64
CA THR A 376 -14.12 3.59 -13.24
C THR A 376 -14.07 4.86 -12.36
N ARG A 377 -13.37 4.85 -11.20
CA ARG A 377 -13.45 5.91 -10.18
C ARG A 377 -12.05 6.36 -9.74
N SER A 378 -11.35 7.00 -10.66
CA SER A 378 -9.92 7.29 -10.56
C SER A 378 -9.56 8.76 -10.33
N ALA A 379 -8.26 9.09 -10.24
CA ALA A 379 -7.76 10.45 -9.96
C ALA A 379 -8.17 11.56 -10.95
N ASN A 380 -8.67 11.21 -12.14
CA ASN A 380 -9.27 12.17 -13.07
C ASN A 380 -10.74 11.80 -13.35
N TRP A 381 -11.61 12.20 -12.43
CA TRP A 381 -13.06 11.93 -12.45
C TRP A 381 -13.77 12.32 -13.74
N SER A 382 -13.27 13.29 -14.52
CA SER A 382 -13.97 13.70 -15.75
C SER A 382 -13.79 12.72 -16.91
N GLN A 383 -12.65 12.02 -16.97
CA GLN A 383 -12.25 11.18 -18.10
C GLN A 383 -12.35 9.68 -17.80
N SER A 384 -12.37 9.28 -16.53
CA SER A 384 -12.41 7.87 -16.12
C SER A 384 -13.78 7.21 -16.25
N PHE A 385 -14.86 7.98 -16.28
CA PHE A 385 -16.23 7.48 -16.47
C PHE A 385 -16.61 7.26 -17.94
N GLN A 386 -15.86 7.82 -18.90
CA GLN A 386 -16.10 7.52 -20.31
C GLN A 386 -15.60 6.10 -20.63
N PRO A 387 -16.21 5.37 -21.57
CA PRO A 387 -15.60 4.16 -22.09
C PRO A 387 -14.21 4.47 -22.67
N LEU A 388 -13.22 3.64 -22.34
CA LEU A 388 -11.89 3.74 -22.95
C LEU A 388 -11.92 3.07 -24.33
N MET A 389 -11.71 3.85 -25.38
CA MET A 389 -11.76 3.45 -26.79
C MET A 389 -13.04 2.65 -27.08
N PRO A 390 -14.22 3.30 -27.00
CA PRO A 390 -15.51 2.64 -27.23
C PRO A 390 -15.51 1.90 -28.58
N PRO A 391 -15.83 0.60 -28.64
CA PRO A 391 -15.78 -0.18 -29.88
C PRO A 391 -16.66 0.37 -31.02
N ASP A 392 -17.70 1.12 -30.67
CA ASP A 392 -18.71 1.69 -31.55
C ASP A 392 -18.43 3.15 -31.96
N ASP A 393 -17.37 3.78 -31.45
CA ASP A 393 -17.02 5.17 -31.74
C ASP A 393 -15.50 5.34 -31.92
N GLU A 394 -15.03 5.02 -33.13
CA GLU A 394 -13.64 5.15 -33.54
C GLU A 394 -13.13 6.60 -33.41
N VAL A 395 -13.97 7.60 -33.68
CA VAL A 395 -13.59 9.02 -33.59
C VAL A 395 -13.24 9.40 -32.14
N VAL A 396 -14.04 8.97 -31.17
CA VAL A 396 -13.72 9.15 -29.74
C VAL A 396 -12.45 8.37 -29.37
N GLY A 397 -12.27 7.18 -29.94
CA GLY A 397 -11.00 6.48 -29.86
C GLY A 397 -9.81 7.37 -30.26
N GLU A 398 -9.84 7.95 -31.45
CA GLU A 398 -8.70 8.70 -32.01
C GLU A 398 -8.39 9.91 -31.11
N GLN A 399 -9.42 10.58 -30.61
CA GLN A 399 -9.28 11.67 -29.65
C GLN A 399 -8.62 11.19 -28.36
N GLN A 400 -9.03 10.03 -27.82
CA GLN A 400 -8.42 9.46 -26.62
C GLN A 400 -6.95 9.07 -26.85
N MET A 401 -6.59 8.54 -28.03
CA MET A 401 -5.19 8.29 -28.40
C MET A 401 -4.35 9.57 -28.33
N GLN A 402 -4.86 10.69 -28.85
CA GLN A 402 -4.17 11.99 -28.78
C GLN A 402 -4.03 12.49 -27.34
N LEU A 403 -5.08 12.35 -26.52
CA LEU A 403 -5.04 12.74 -25.10
C LEU A 403 -4.04 11.90 -24.31
N ILE A 404 -3.95 10.58 -24.57
CA ILE A 404 -2.97 9.68 -23.94
C ILE A 404 -1.55 10.14 -24.31
N ALA A 405 -1.29 10.41 -25.59
CA ALA A 405 0.00 10.89 -26.05
C ALA A 405 0.39 12.21 -25.37
N LEU A 406 -0.54 13.16 -25.25
CA LEU A 406 -0.32 14.43 -24.56
C LEU A 406 -0.06 14.25 -23.06
N GLU A 407 -0.79 13.36 -22.38
CA GLU A 407 -0.55 13.02 -20.97
C GLU A 407 0.87 12.49 -20.78
N LYS A 408 1.33 11.54 -21.62
CA LYS A 408 2.69 11.00 -21.52
C LYS A 408 3.78 12.02 -21.88
N GLN A 409 3.52 12.93 -22.83
CA GLN A 409 4.44 14.04 -23.11
C GLN A 409 4.59 14.97 -21.90
N LYS A 410 3.49 15.32 -21.22
CA LYS A 410 3.51 16.14 -20.00
C LYS A 410 4.25 15.45 -18.86
N SER A 411 4.00 14.16 -18.62
CA SER A 411 4.71 13.41 -17.57
C SER A 411 6.21 13.33 -17.83
N ARG A 412 6.64 13.07 -19.08
CA ARG A 412 8.07 13.06 -19.47
C ARG A 412 8.72 14.42 -19.24
N PHE A 413 8.10 15.48 -19.76
CA PHE A 413 8.60 16.83 -19.57
C PHE A 413 8.74 17.16 -18.08
N LEU A 414 7.74 16.86 -17.27
CA LEU A 414 7.77 17.13 -15.85
C LEU A 414 8.89 16.36 -15.13
N ALA A 415 9.06 15.07 -15.41
CA ALA A 415 10.12 14.25 -14.82
C ALA A 415 11.52 14.74 -15.22
N GLU A 416 11.73 15.05 -16.51
CA GLU A 416 12.97 15.62 -17.02
C GLU A 416 13.28 16.98 -16.40
N TYR A 417 12.29 17.88 -16.39
CA TYR A 417 12.40 19.20 -15.80
C TYR A 417 12.78 19.13 -14.32
N LEU A 418 12.06 18.34 -13.52
CA LEU A 418 12.30 18.20 -12.08
C LEU A 418 13.69 17.61 -11.80
N ARG A 419 14.08 16.56 -12.53
CA ARG A 419 15.44 16.00 -12.45
C ARG A 419 16.51 17.05 -12.77
N THR A 420 16.33 17.84 -13.84
CA THR A 420 17.25 18.93 -14.19
C THR A 420 17.30 20.01 -13.12
N GLN A 421 16.17 20.42 -12.55
CA GLN A 421 16.14 21.42 -11.47
C GLN A 421 16.89 20.93 -10.24
N VAL A 422 16.66 19.69 -9.83
CA VAL A 422 17.33 19.04 -8.70
C VAL A 422 18.84 19.00 -8.92
N ASN A 423 19.31 18.51 -10.07
CA ASN A 423 20.74 18.45 -10.39
C ASN A 423 21.40 19.83 -10.49
N LYS A 424 20.65 20.85 -10.93
CA LYS A 424 21.18 22.22 -11.05
C LYS A 424 21.23 22.96 -9.72
N LYS A 425 20.19 22.83 -8.89
CA LYS A 425 20.01 23.63 -7.67
C LYS A 425 20.70 23.03 -6.44
N LEU A 426 20.59 21.72 -6.24
CA LEU A 426 21.08 21.07 -5.01
C LEU A 426 22.57 21.24 -4.71
N PRO A 427 23.50 21.25 -5.69
CA PRO A 427 24.92 21.37 -5.38
C PRO A 427 25.26 22.62 -4.57
N ALA A 428 24.60 23.74 -4.85
CA ALA A 428 24.85 25.04 -4.20
C ALA A 428 24.13 25.21 -2.86
N MET A 429 23.07 24.44 -2.58
CA MET A 429 22.29 24.57 -1.35
C MET A 429 23.07 24.05 -0.12
N ALA A 430 22.90 24.70 1.04
CA ALA A 430 23.57 24.30 2.28
C ALA A 430 22.87 23.11 2.97
N LEU A 431 22.72 22.01 2.25
CA LEU A 431 22.16 20.73 2.70
C LEU A 431 23.26 19.69 2.95
N THR A 432 22.99 18.70 3.79
CA THR A 432 23.88 17.54 3.99
C THR A 432 24.06 16.75 2.70
N ASP A 433 25.27 16.22 2.46
CA ASP A 433 25.59 15.48 1.24
C ASP A 433 24.71 14.22 1.08
N THR A 434 24.46 13.52 2.18
CA THR A 434 23.56 12.35 2.19
C THR A 434 22.16 12.70 1.70
N PHE A 435 21.60 13.84 2.14
CA PHE A 435 20.28 14.26 1.72
C PHE A 435 20.26 14.73 0.26
N LYS A 436 21.29 15.46 -0.18
CA LYS A 436 21.46 15.84 -1.59
C LYS A 436 21.48 14.61 -2.50
N GLN A 437 22.30 13.61 -2.16
CA GLN A 437 22.41 12.38 -2.94
C GLN A 437 21.07 11.63 -2.98
N THR A 438 20.39 11.53 -1.83
CA THR A 438 19.05 10.90 -1.74
C THR A 438 18.05 11.55 -2.69
N LEU A 439 18.04 12.88 -2.77
CA LEU A 439 17.17 13.62 -3.69
C LEU A 439 17.55 13.37 -5.15
N ILE A 440 18.82 13.50 -5.50
CA ILE A 440 19.33 13.25 -6.87
C ILE A 440 18.92 11.85 -7.33
N ASP A 441 19.20 10.84 -6.51
CA ASP A 441 18.92 9.46 -6.85
C ASP A 441 17.43 9.19 -6.99
N THR A 442 16.59 9.86 -6.20
CA THR A 442 15.14 9.69 -6.26
C THR A 442 14.55 10.25 -7.53
N TRP A 443 15.01 11.42 -7.97
CA TRP A 443 14.57 12.02 -9.23
C TRP A 443 15.18 11.35 -10.47
N GLU A 444 16.37 10.75 -10.35
CA GLU A 444 16.90 9.85 -11.38
C GLU A 444 15.98 8.63 -11.58
N ARG A 445 15.56 7.98 -10.49
CA ARG A 445 14.60 6.86 -10.55
C ARG A 445 13.26 7.28 -11.15
N ALA A 446 12.73 8.44 -10.76
CA ALA A 446 11.51 9.01 -11.33
C ALA A 446 11.60 9.19 -12.85
N PHE A 447 12.76 9.66 -13.35
CA PHE A 447 13.01 9.80 -14.78
C PHE A 447 12.96 8.45 -15.51
N TRP A 448 13.67 7.43 -15.03
CA TRP A 448 13.65 6.09 -15.65
C TRP A 448 12.26 5.43 -15.60
N TYR A 449 11.57 5.57 -14.47
CA TYR A 449 10.20 5.10 -14.30
C TYR A 449 9.26 5.75 -15.32
N THR A 450 9.39 7.06 -15.54
CA THR A 450 8.58 7.81 -16.50
C THR A 450 8.85 7.38 -17.94
N ARG A 451 10.11 7.16 -18.31
CA ARG A 451 10.48 6.66 -19.64
C ARG A 451 9.83 5.31 -19.92
N ALA A 452 9.93 4.38 -18.97
CA ALA A 452 9.33 3.06 -19.10
C ALA A 452 7.82 3.14 -19.33
N PHE A 453 7.09 3.83 -18.45
CA PHE A 453 5.64 3.96 -18.56
C PHE A 453 5.21 4.71 -19.82
N SER A 454 6.02 5.63 -20.34
CA SER A 454 5.74 6.30 -21.61
C SER A 454 5.78 5.31 -22.79
N HIS A 455 6.84 4.50 -22.88
CA HIS A 455 6.96 3.49 -23.95
C HIS A 455 5.93 2.38 -23.82
N ILE A 456 5.66 1.92 -22.59
CA ILE A 456 4.64 0.91 -22.29
C ILE A 456 3.26 1.42 -22.72
N THR A 457 2.90 2.64 -22.33
CA THR A 457 1.58 3.22 -22.63
C THR A 457 1.39 3.41 -24.13
N GLU A 458 2.42 3.88 -24.86
CA GLU A 458 2.37 4.05 -26.32
C GLU A 458 2.08 2.72 -27.02
N ALA A 459 2.86 1.67 -26.71
CA ALA A 459 2.68 0.34 -27.30
C ALA A 459 1.35 -0.29 -26.90
N PHE A 460 0.97 -0.18 -25.63
CA PHE A 460 -0.30 -0.70 -25.13
C PHE A 460 -1.50 -0.03 -25.79
N ALA A 461 -1.51 1.30 -25.90
CA ALA A 461 -2.62 2.05 -26.48
C ALA A 461 -2.83 1.69 -27.97
N LEU A 462 -1.75 1.50 -28.73
CA LEU A 462 -1.80 1.01 -30.11
C LEU A 462 -2.32 -0.43 -30.19
N ARG A 463 -1.92 -1.31 -29.26
CA ARG A 463 -2.44 -2.67 -29.20
C ARG A 463 -3.93 -2.71 -28.83
N LEU A 464 -4.34 -1.86 -27.91
CA LEU A 464 -5.73 -1.68 -27.52
C LEU A 464 -6.57 -1.16 -28.69
N TRP A 465 -6.05 -0.20 -29.45
CA TRP A 465 -6.68 0.28 -30.69
C TRP A 465 -7.03 -0.86 -31.63
N ILE A 466 -6.03 -1.66 -31.99
CA ILE A 466 -6.18 -2.80 -32.90
C ILE A 466 -7.15 -3.82 -32.33
N HIS A 467 -7.13 -4.04 -31.01
CA HIS A 467 -8.07 -4.93 -30.34
C HIS A 467 -9.53 -4.46 -30.44
N LYS A 468 -9.78 -3.14 -30.43
CA LYS A 468 -11.13 -2.55 -30.42
C LYS A 468 -11.71 -2.36 -31.82
N TYR A 469 -10.90 -1.89 -32.77
CA TYR A 469 -11.36 -1.48 -34.10
C TYR A 469 -10.91 -2.42 -35.23
N GLY A 470 -10.05 -3.39 -34.93
CA GLY A 470 -9.51 -4.33 -35.90
C GLY A 470 -8.16 -3.91 -36.47
N GLU A 471 -7.65 -4.74 -37.38
CA GLU A 471 -6.34 -4.56 -37.98
C GLU A 471 -6.35 -3.50 -39.09
N HIS A 472 -5.60 -2.41 -38.85
CA HIS A 472 -5.28 -1.41 -39.85
C HIS A 472 -3.78 -1.41 -40.12
N PRO A 473 -3.31 -1.51 -41.38
CA PRO A 473 -1.88 -1.59 -41.70
C PRO A 473 -1.04 -0.46 -41.08
N GLU A 474 -1.57 0.76 -41.05
CA GLU A 474 -0.89 1.92 -40.46
C GLU A 474 -0.74 1.79 -38.93
N GLN A 475 -1.79 1.35 -38.22
CA GLN A 475 -1.75 1.17 -36.77
C GLN A 475 -0.87 -0.02 -36.38
N ARG A 476 -0.88 -1.10 -37.17
CA ARG A 476 0.05 -2.22 -37.00
C ARG A 476 1.49 -1.78 -37.18
N GLN A 477 1.78 -0.95 -38.19
CA GLN A 477 3.12 -0.40 -38.39
C GLN A 477 3.53 0.50 -37.21
N LYS A 478 2.65 1.37 -36.73
CA LYS A 478 2.90 2.20 -35.53
C LYS A 478 3.18 1.35 -34.30
N LEU A 479 2.42 0.27 -34.08
CA LEU A 479 2.65 -0.67 -32.99
C LEU A 479 4.04 -1.31 -33.08
N LEU A 480 4.42 -1.81 -34.26
CA LEU A 480 5.74 -2.41 -34.48
C LEU A 480 6.88 -1.42 -34.19
N ILE A 481 6.75 -0.17 -34.64
CA ILE A 481 7.72 0.89 -34.34
C ILE A 481 7.77 1.18 -32.83
N SER A 482 6.62 1.25 -32.16
CA SER A 482 6.55 1.48 -30.71
C SER A 482 7.19 0.33 -29.92
N LEU A 483 6.99 -0.92 -30.34
CA LEU A 483 7.60 -2.10 -29.73
C LEU A 483 9.12 -2.13 -29.96
N GLN A 484 9.60 -1.71 -31.13
CA GLN A 484 11.04 -1.54 -31.36
C GLN A 484 11.66 -0.52 -30.40
N LYS A 485 11.01 0.65 -30.23
CA LYS A 485 11.45 1.66 -29.26
C LYS A 485 11.43 1.12 -27.82
N LEU A 486 10.39 0.37 -27.44
CA LEU A 486 10.30 -0.25 -26.12
C LEU A 486 11.44 -1.26 -25.90
N ASN A 487 11.74 -2.10 -26.89
CA ASN A 487 12.86 -3.04 -26.82
C ASN A 487 14.22 -2.34 -26.72
N GLN A 488 14.42 -1.25 -27.47
CA GLN A 488 15.62 -0.42 -27.31
C GLN A 488 15.72 0.15 -25.90
N PHE A 489 14.62 0.68 -25.35
CA PHE A 489 14.58 1.18 -23.99
C PHE A 489 14.89 0.10 -22.95
N ILE A 490 14.39 -1.14 -23.13
CA ILE A 490 14.71 -2.26 -22.24
C ILE A 490 16.22 -2.50 -22.22
N THR A 491 16.88 -2.49 -23.38
CA THR A 491 18.34 -2.63 -23.46
C THR A 491 19.06 -1.46 -22.78
N GLU A 492 18.62 -0.22 -23.00
CA GLU A 492 19.17 0.95 -22.32
C GLU A 492 19.02 0.86 -20.79
N LEU A 493 17.87 0.38 -20.31
CA LEU A 493 17.59 0.18 -18.89
C LEU A 493 18.48 -0.92 -18.29
N GLU A 494 18.70 -2.03 -19.00
CA GLU A 494 19.61 -3.09 -18.58
C GLU A 494 21.07 -2.60 -18.48
N VAL A 495 21.52 -1.82 -19.47
CA VAL A 495 22.85 -1.19 -19.46
C VAL A 495 22.96 -0.19 -18.31
N TRP A 496 21.93 0.63 -18.08
CA TRP A 496 21.90 1.56 -16.96
C TRP A 496 21.97 0.81 -15.63
N PHE A 497 21.18 -0.24 -15.44
CA PHE A 497 21.23 -1.08 -14.24
C PHE A 497 22.60 -1.72 -14.00
N ALA A 498 23.31 -2.13 -15.06
CA ALA A 498 24.64 -2.73 -14.97
C ALA A 498 25.77 -1.71 -14.72
N ALA A 499 25.49 -0.42 -14.87
CA ALA A 499 26.47 0.65 -14.66
C ALA A 499 26.04 1.54 -13.49
N THR A 500 25.33 2.64 -13.78
CA THR A 500 24.93 3.62 -12.77
C THR A 500 23.92 3.05 -11.77
N GLY A 501 23.01 2.20 -12.26
CA GLY A 501 21.92 1.60 -11.49
C GLY A 501 22.36 0.69 -10.34
N GLU A 502 23.60 0.18 -10.34
CA GLU A 502 24.12 -0.64 -9.24
C GLU A 502 24.21 0.14 -7.91
N HIS A 503 24.31 1.47 -7.96
CA HIS A 503 24.33 2.33 -6.78
C HIS A 503 22.94 2.55 -6.18
N HIS A 504 21.88 2.22 -6.92
CA HIS A 504 20.50 2.33 -6.44
C HIS A 504 20.08 1.08 -5.68
N PRO A 505 19.06 1.18 -4.81
CA PRO A 505 18.52 0.00 -4.13
C PRO A 505 18.11 -1.08 -5.12
N TYR A 506 18.48 -2.34 -4.87
CA TYR A 506 18.10 -3.48 -5.73
C TYR A 506 16.57 -3.60 -5.89
N THR A 507 15.81 -3.10 -4.92
CA THR A 507 14.34 -3.03 -4.97
C THR A 507 13.83 -2.15 -6.10
N PHE A 508 14.63 -1.19 -6.60
CA PHE A 508 14.28 -0.43 -7.80
C PHE A 508 14.32 -1.30 -9.07
N LYS A 509 15.27 -2.25 -9.14
CA LYS A 509 15.29 -3.26 -10.22
C LYS A 509 14.09 -4.20 -10.14
N LEU A 510 13.57 -4.48 -8.95
CA LEU A 510 12.31 -5.20 -8.78
C LEU A 510 11.10 -4.36 -9.19
N LEU A 511 11.09 -3.07 -8.85
CA LEU A 511 10.01 -2.14 -9.19
C LEU A 511 9.90 -1.96 -10.72
N LEU A 512 11.04 -1.83 -11.39
CA LEU A 512 11.15 -1.60 -12.82
C LEU A 512 11.96 -2.71 -13.51
N ASP A 513 11.47 -3.95 -13.42
CA ASP A 513 12.15 -5.14 -13.94
C ASP A 513 12.16 -5.19 -15.48
N PRO A 514 13.34 -5.17 -16.13
CA PRO A 514 13.46 -5.30 -17.59
C PRO A 514 12.83 -6.57 -18.15
N GLN A 515 12.88 -7.71 -17.41
CA GLN A 515 12.30 -8.97 -17.88
C GLN A 515 10.78 -8.91 -17.93
N ARG A 516 10.17 -8.31 -16.89
CA ARG A 516 8.73 -8.05 -16.87
C ARG A 516 8.28 -7.17 -18.03
N ILE A 517 9.02 -6.10 -18.34
CA ILE A 517 8.70 -5.19 -19.47
C ILE A 517 8.87 -5.91 -20.81
N ARG A 518 9.90 -6.78 -20.94
CA ARG A 518 10.10 -7.62 -22.13
C ARG A 518 8.96 -8.60 -22.34
N HIS A 519 8.49 -9.25 -21.27
CA HIS A 519 7.34 -10.15 -21.32
C HIS A 519 6.08 -9.41 -21.78
N LEU A 520 5.82 -8.22 -21.21
CA LEU A 520 4.74 -7.36 -21.65
C LEU A 520 4.86 -7.02 -23.14
N ALA A 521 6.03 -6.57 -23.60
CA ALA A 521 6.27 -6.24 -25.02
C ALA A 521 5.97 -7.42 -25.96
N MET A 522 6.35 -8.63 -25.56
CA MET A 522 6.01 -9.85 -26.32
C MET A 522 4.49 -10.09 -26.35
N SER A 523 3.81 -9.94 -25.23
CA SER A 523 2.34 -10.13 -25.16
C SER A 523 1.58 -9.11 -26.02
N LEU A 524 2.11 -7.89 -26.18
CA LEU A 524 1.53 -6.84 -27.03
C LEU A 524 1.70 -7.13 -28.53
N LEU A 525 2.68 -7.95 -28.92
CA LEU A 525 2.88 -8.37 -30.31
C LEU A 525 1.94 -9.51 -30.70
N CYS A 526 1.54 -10.36 -29.74
CA CYS A 526 0.70 -11.52 -29.99
C CYS A 526 -0.71 -11.10 -30.44
N ASP A 527 -1.13 -11.66 -31.57
CA ASP A 527 -2.52 -11.65 -31.99
C ASP A 527 -3.29 -12.56 -31.04
N ALA A 528 -4.06 -11.97 -30.13
CA ALA A 528 -5.06 -12.74 -29.38
C ALA A 528 -6.22 -13.05 -30.32
N SER A 529 -5.96 -13.90 -31.32
CA SER A 529 -6.98 -14.54 -32.15
C SER A 529 -7.52 -15.75 -31.40
N ALA A 530 -8.32 -15.53 -30.37
CA ALA A 530 -9.30 -16.49 -29.88
C ALA A 530 -10.33 -15.75 -29.01
N PRO A 531 -11.64 -15.79 -29.33
CA PRO A 531 -12.65 -15.39 -28.38
C PRO A 531 -12.57 -16.33 -27.17
N LEU A 532 -12.42 -15.77 -25.97
CA LEU A 532 -12.73 -16.46 -24.73
C LEU A 532 -14.18 -16.92 -24.82
N SER A 533 -14.39 -18.20 -25.13
CA SER A 533 -15.68 -18.84 -24.93
C SER A 533 -15.99 -18.75 -23.44
N LEU A 534 -16.98 -17.93 -23.09
CA LEU A 534 -17.63 -17.96 -21.78
C LEU A 534 -18.02 -19.41 -21.47
N LYS A 535 -17.42 -19.97 -20.42
CA LYS A 535 -17.97 -21.07 -19.63
C LYS A 535 -17.90 -20.69 -18.17
#